data_AF-L7U8E8-F1
#
_entry.id   AF-L7U8E8-F1
#
_cell.length_a   1.000
_cell.length_b   1.000
_cell.length_c   1.000
_cell.angle_alpha   90.00
_cell.angle_beta   90.00
_cell.angle_gamma   90.00
#
_symmetry.space_group_name_H-M   'P 1'
#
loop_
_entity.id
_entity.type
_entity.pdbx_description
1 polymer ?
#
loop_
_entity_poly.entity_id
_entity_poly.type
_entity_poly.pdbx_seq_one_letter_code
_entity_poly.pdbx_strand_id
1 'polypeptide(L)'
;MDSIRNRPRVVTSNPSTSLQSQAEAKQTAAPAKANAVGHTQLSSFEAKVGTPGQAQATQPLPGAWRGGPDTEVGKAVQAVWDRMKNMPGADVTIKGDTPASLLGRAILDGKKVTNEQIIAMSKVTLEQLATDPKDVEKVLKKVPNARELPVHKFTVAMLSAATGVDPKKLSEACPDLGLTGAPGTPLLYAAKGEGVQRSTALHDFTDYLRGAGVKGMNKAVWGVESRVLSALVSVVGGGRY
;
A
#
# COMPACT_ATOMS: atom_id res chain seq x y z
N MET A 1 -17.91 31.62 -41.97
CA MET A 1 -16.53 31.59 -42.49
C MET A 1 -15.84 32.86 -42.02
N ASP A 2 -14.52 32.77 -41.84
CA ASP A 2 -13.58 33.78 -41.29
C ASP A 2 -13.41 33.84 -39.77
N SER A 3 -12.21 33.82 -39.19
CA SER A 3 -10.90 33.28 -39.59
C SER A 3 -10.04 33.28 -38.30
N ILE A 4 -9.38 32.15 -38.03
CA ILE A 4 -8.56 31.88 -36.84
C ILE A 4 -7.29 32.76 -36.88
N ARG A 5 -7.07 33.61 -35.87
CA ARG A 5 -5.80 34.33 -35.68
C ARG A 5 -4.91 33.59 -34.68
N ASN A 6 -3.94 32.89 -35.24
CA ASN A 6 -2.70 32.45 -34.58
C ASN A 6 -1.88 33.62 -34.05
N ARG A 7 -1.24 33.44 -32.89
CA ARG A 7 -0.06 34.20 -32.44
C ARG A 7 0.88 33.29 -31.63
N PRO A 8 2.20 33.60 -31.57
CA PRO A 8 3.24 32.64 -31.91
C PRO A 8 3.95 32.01 -30.70
N ARG A 9 4.51 30.83 -30.96
CA ARG A 9 5.42 30.04 -30.13
C ARG A 9 6.83 30.62 -30.24
N VAL A 10 7.42 31.06 -29.13
CA VAL A 10 8.86 31.37 -29.05
C VAL A 10 9.57 30.10 -28.56
N VAL A 11 10.35 29.50 -29.45
CA VAL A 11 11.34 28.46 -29.17
C VAL A 11 12.70 29.15 -29.23
N THR A 12 13.41 29.23 -28.11
CA THR A 12 14.82 29.64 -28.09
C THR A 12 15.67 28.40 -27.84
N SER A 13 16.26 27.91 -28.93
CA SER A 13 17.37 26.98 -29.00
C SER A 13 18.68 27.75 -28.97
N ASN A 14 19.64 27.35 -28.13
CA ASN A 14 21.06 27.67 -28.30
C ASN A 14 21.86 26.38 -28.12
N PRO A 15 22.56 25.89 -29.17
CA PRO A 15 23.68 24.99 -29.01
C PRO A 15 24.98 25.80 -28.97
N SER A 16 25.88 25.49 -28.06
CA SER A 16 27.27 25.95 -28.14
C SER A 16 28.19 24.73 -28.08
N THR A 17 28.81 24.50 -29.22
CA THR A 17 29.85 23.54 -29.52
C THR A 17 31.19 24.03 -28.97
N SER A 18 31.95 23.14 -28.34
CA SER A 18 33.41 23.14 -28.42
C SER A 18 33.97 21.74 -28.13
N LEU A 19 34.28 21.00 -29.19
CA LEU A 19 35.41 20.05 -29.25
C LEU A 19 36.69 20.94 -29.33
N GLN A 20 37.86 20.63 -28.78
CA GLN A 20 38.66 19.41 -28.93
C GLN A 20 39.95 19.59 -28.10
N SER A 21 40.54 18.50 -27.56
CA SER A 21 41.99 18.25 -27.49
C SER A 21 42.26 16.79 -27.10
N GLN A 22 42.90 16.05 -28.01
CA GLN A 22 43.65 14.78 -27.87
C GLN A 22 44.80 14.93 -26.85
N ALA A 23 45.51 13.94 -26.32
CA ALA A 23 45.55 12.48 -26.30
C ALA A 23 46.56 12.10 -25.18
N GLU A 24 46.51 10.87 -24.65
CA GLU A 24 47.65 9.92 -24.64
C GLU A 24 47.34 8.70 -23.77
N ALA A 25 47.56 7.53 -24.36
CA ALA A 25 47.54 6.24 -23.71
C ALA A 25 48.96 5.87 -23.28
N LYS A 26 49.11 5.21 -22.11
CA LYS A 26 50.20 4.26 -21.87
C LYS A 26 49.77 3.21 -20.83
N GLN A 27 49.76 1.96 -21.29
CA GLN A 27 49.75 0.74 -20.48
C GLN A 27 51.14 0.51 -19.86
N THR A 28 51.17 -0.04 -18.65
CA THR A 28 52.13 -1.08 -18.23
C THR A 28 51.52 -1.92 -17.10
N ALA A 29 51.78 -3.21 -17.12
CA ALA A 29 51.13 -4.25 -16.32
C ALA A 29 52.08 -4.89 -15.28
N ALA A 30 51.46 -5.30 -14.15
CA ALA A 30 51.71 -6.53 -13.34
C ALA A 30 53.01 -6.63 -12.47
N PRO A 31 53.12 -7.62 -11.54
CA PRO A 31 52.26 -7.96 -10.39
C PRO A 31 53.07 -8.36 -9.10
N ALA A 32 52.38 -8.98 -8.11
CA ALA A 32 52.84 -9.80 -6.96
C ALA A 32 52.87 -9.09 -5.58
N LYS A 33 52.56 -9.69 -4.42
CA LYS A 33 52.54 -11.10 -3.95
C LYS A 33 51.46 -11.34 -2.88
N ALA A 34 50.99 -12.58 -2.82
CA ALA A 34 50.30 -13.17 -1.67
C ALA A 34 51.25 -13.39 -0.49
N ASN A 35 50.73 -13.31 0.74
CA ASN A 35 51.24 -14.07 1.87
C ASN A 35 50.07 -14.55 2.73
N ALA A 36 50.01 -15.86 2.88
CA ALA A 36 49.11 -16.59 3.74
C ALA A 36 49.74 -16.79 5.14
N VAL A 37 48.94 -17.42 6.00
CA VAL A 37 49.25 -18.23 7.18
C VAL A 37 49.29 -17.52 8.54
N GLY A 38 48.41 -18.00 9.42
CA GLY A 38 48.41 -17.74 10.86
C GLY A 38 47.22 -18.35 11.59
N HIS A 39 46.95 -19.65 11.41
CA HIS A 39 46.15 -20.41 12.38
C HIS A 39 46.96 -20.53 13.67
N THR A 40 46.41 -20.12 14.82
CA THR A 40 46.37 -20.89 16.08
C THR A 40 45.56 -20.08 17.10
N GLN A 41 44.33 -20.49 17.38
CA GLN A 41 43.80 -20.39 18.73
C GLN A 41 42.83 -21.56 18.95
N LEU A 42 43.38 -22.61 19.54
CA LEU A 42 42.63 -23.63 20.26
C LEU A 42 41.99 -22.93 21.47
N SER A 43 40.66 -22.94 21.53
CA SER A 43 39.95 -22.82 22.79
C SER A 43 38.86 -23.87 22.80
N SER A 44 39.22 -24.98 23.44
CA SER A 44 38.34 -26.08 23.79
C SER A 44 37.39 -25.59 24.88
N PHE A 45 36.17 -25.26 24.50
CA PHE A 45 35.02 -25.41 25.37
C PHE A 45 33.95 -26.16 24.61
N GLU A 46 33.78 -27.41 25.02
CA GLU A 46 32.76 -28.34 24.59
C GLU A 46 31.40 -27.84 25.11
N ALA A 47 30.86 -26.80 24.46
CA ALA A 47 29.48 -26.41 24.63
C ALA A 47 28.65 -27.24 23.66
N LYS A 48 27.93 -28.21 24.22
CA LYS A 48 26.85 -29.00 23.64
C LYS A 48 26.21 -28.25 22.45
N VAL A 49 26.45 -28.74 21.23
CA VAL A 49 25.82 -28.24 20.01
C VAL A 49 24.33 -28.55 20.10
N GLY A 50 23.59 -27.68 20.77
CA GLY A 50 22.19 -27.49 20.45
C GLY A 50 22.16 -27.01 19.02
N THR A 51 21.52 -27.79 18.14
CA THR A 51 21.19 -27.36 16.79
C THR A 51 20.73 -25.91 16.87
N PRO A 52 21.36 -24.93 16.18
CA PRO A 52 20.78 -23.61 16.12
C PRO A 52 19.42 -23.81 15.45
N GLY A 53 18.36 -23.74 16.25
CA GLY A 53 17.02 -23.60 15.73
C GLY A 53 17.11 -22.47 14.73
N GLN A 54 16.76 -22.76 13.48
CA GLN A 54 16.70 -21.74 12.45
C GLN A 54 15.85 -20.61 13.03
N ALA A 55 16.51 -19.53 13.47
CA ALA A 55 15.83 -18.31 13.79
C ALA A 55 15.16 -17.96 12.46
N GLN A 56 13.83 -18.14 12.39
CA GLN A 56 13.06 -17.66 11.27
C GLN A 56 13.45 -16.21 11.11
N ALA A 57 14.11 -15.90 9.98
CA ALA A 57 14.46 -14.54 9.65
C ALA A 57 13.16 -13.75 9.75
N THR A 58 13.07 -12.89 10.76
CA THR A 58 11.87 -12.10 11.00
C THR A 58 11.75 -11.24 9.76
N GLN A 59 10.73 -11.50 8.95
CA GLN A 59 10.49 -10.70 7.75
C GLN A 59 10.46 -9.24 8.20
N PRO A 60 11.22 -8.35 7.54
CA PRO A 60 11.28 -6.96 7.96
C PRO A 60 9.86 -6.38 7.97
N LEU A 61 9.55 -5.65 9.04
CA LEU A 61 8.27 -4.96 9.21
C LEU A 61 8.01 -4.07 7.98
N PRO A 62 6.88 -4.22 7.27
CA PRO A 62 6.52 -3.32 6.18
C PRO A 62 6.51 -1.86 6.65
N GLY A 63 7.13 -0.97 5.87
CA GLY A 63 7.26 0.45 6.20
C GLY A 63 8.34 0.78 7.25
N ALA A 64 9.17 -0.17 7.69
CA ALA A 64 10.23 0.10 8.67
C ALA A 64 11.25 1.17 8.22
N TRP A 65 11.39 1.38 6.91
CA TRP A 65 12.27 2.41 6.34
C TRP A 65 11.75 3.85 6.51
N ARG A 66 10.49 4.03 6.92
CA ARG A 66 9.84 5.36 6.98
C ARG A 66 10.31 6.24 8.13
N GLY A 67 10.75 5.62 9.22
CA GLY A 67 11.18 6.30 10.44
C GLY A 67 11.52 5.30 11.54
N GLY A 68 12.36 5.74 12.48
CA GLY A 68 12.70 4.93 13.66
C GLY A 68 11.49 4.68 14.58
N PRO A 69 11.58 3.71 15.50
CA PRO A 69 10.48 3.29 16.36
C PRO A 69 9.90 4.41 17.25
N ASP A 70 10.71 5.43 17.57
CA ASP A 70 10.28 6.55 18.42
C ASP A 70 9.58 7.68 17.65
N THR A 71 9.64 7.66 16.31
CA THR A 71 8.99 8.67 15.46
C THR A 71 7.48 8.45 15.40
N GLU A 72 6.71 9.51 15.14
CA GLU A 72 5.24 9.41 15.03
C GLU A 72 4.83 8.42 13.92
N VAL A 73 5.50 8.47 12.76
CA VAL A 73 5.26 7.53 11.66
C VAL A 73 5.68 6.10 12.03
N GLY A 74 6.80 5.90 12.71
CA GLY A 74 7.26 4.58 13.15
C GLY A 74 6.26 3.92 14.11
N LYS A 75 5.74 4.69 15.08
CA LYS A 75 4.67 4.25 15.99
C LYS A 75 3.38 3.93 15.25
N ALA A 76 2.99 4.75 14.26
CA ALA A 76 1.81 4.50 13.44
C ALA A 76 1.95 3.20 12.62
N VAL A 77 3.09 3.00 11.95
CA VAL A 77 3.38 1.77 11.19
C VAL A 77 3.32 0.54 12.09
N GLN A 78 3.99 0.59 13.24
CA GLN A 78 4.00 -0.50 14.21
C GLN A 78 2.59 -0.82 14.71
N ALA A 79 1.82 0.19 15.11
CA ALA A 79 0.45 0.01 15.59
C ALA A 79 -0.46 -0.61 14.53
N VAL A 80 -0.35 -0.16 13.27
CA VAL A 80 -1.11 -0.74 12.15
C VAL A 80 -0.75 -2.21 11.94
N TRP A 81 0.54 -2.53 11.96
CA TRP A 81 1.00 -3.90 11.74
C TRP A 81 0.63 -4.85 12.89
N ASP A 82 0.73 -4.40 14.13
CA ASP A 82 0.38 -5.23 15.28
C ASP A 82 -1.13 -5.48 15.38
N ARG A 83 -1.96 -4.49 15.00
CA ARG A 83 -3.40 -4.71 14.83
C ARG A 83 -3.69 -5.74 13.74
N MET A 84 -2.99 -5.66 12.61
CA MET A 84 -3.18 -6.57 11.48
C MET A 84 -2.91 -8.03 11.85
N LYS A 85 -1.84 -8.31 12.62
CA LYS A 85 -1.49 -9.68 13.04
C LYS A 85 -2.59 -10.40 13.82
N ASN A 86 -3.43 -9.63 14.53
CA ASN A 86 -4.46 -10.17 15.43
C ASN A 86 -5.88 -9.95 14.87
N MET A 87 -6.01 -9.52 13.63
CA MET A 87 -7.29 -9.11 13.06
C MET A 87 -8.14 -10.32 12.65
N PRO A 88 -9.43 -10.40 13.03
CA PRO A 88 -10.35 -11.35 12.44
C PRO A 88 -10.41 -11.17 10.92
N GLY A 89 -10.23 -12.26 10.16
CA GLY A 89 -10.15 -12.23 8.70
C GLY A 89 -8.77 -11.88 8.12
N ALA A 90 -7.71 -11.79 8.94
CA ALA A 90 -6.33 -11.64 8.47
C ALA A 90 -5.83 -12.82 7.62
N ASP A 91 -6.49 -13.97 7.71
CA ASP A 91 -6.23 -15.20 6.96
C ASP A 91 -7.01 -15.28 5.63
N VAL A 92 -7.99 -14.41 5.41
CA VAL A 92 -8.74 -14.35 4.16
C VAL A 92 -7.78 -14.05 3.02
N THR A 93 -7.80 -14.87 1.98
CA THR A 93 -6.93 -14.70 0.82
C THR A 93 -7.75 -14.35 -0.43
N ILE A 94 -7.32 -13.34 -1.17
CA ILE A 94 -7.93 -12.94 -2.45
C ILE A 94 -6.81 -12.76 -3.48
N LYS A 95 -6.82 -13.54 -4.56
CA LYS A 95 -5.77 -13.53 -5.59
C LYS A 95 -4.36 -13.71 -4.98
N GLY A 96 -4.24 -14.59 -3.99
CA GLY A 96 -2.98 -14.87 -3.30
C GLY A 96 -2.49 -13.78 -2.33
N ASP A 97 -3.21 -12.66 -2.20
CA ASP A 97 -2.92 -11.62 -1.21
C ASP A 97 -3.75 -11.87 0.06
N THR A 98 -3.14 -11.67 1.24
CA THR A 98 -3.85 -11.49 2.52
C THR A 98 -4.03 -10.00 2.81
N PRO A 99 -4.88 -9.58 3.77
CA PRO A 99 -4.97 -8.18 4.18
C PRO A 99 -3.61 -7.60 4.58
N ALA A 100 -2.79 -8.41 5.27
CA ALA A 100 -1.46 -8.02 5.69
C ALA A 100 -0.50 -7.84 4.50
N SER A 101 -0.48 -8.78 3.53
CA SER A 101 0.41 -8.65 2.37
C SER A 101 0.04 -7.45 1.51
N LEU A 102 -1.26 -7.21 1.29
CA LEU A 102 -1.73 -6.10 0.48
C LEU A 102 -1.53 -4.76 1.19
N LEU A 103 -1.89 -4.65 2.46
CA LEU A 103 -1.68 -3.42 3.25
C LEU A 103 -0.18 -3.10 3.37
N GLY A 104 0.63 -4.11 3.66
CA GLY A 104 2.08 -4.00 3.74
C GLY A 104 2.67 -3.45 2.45
N ARG A 105 2.44 -4.15 1.33
CA ARG A 105 3.01 -3.76 0.03
C ARG A 105 2.44 -2.44 -0.51
N ALA A 106 1.12 -2.28 -0.48
CA ALA A 106 0.47 -1.18 -1.17
C ALA A 106 0.52 0.15 -0.41
N ILE A 107 0.48 0.08 0.93
CA ILE A 107 0.33 1.25 1.79
C ILE A 107 1.61 1.47 2.60
N LEU A 108 2.02 0.49 3.41
CA LEU A 108 3.15 0.67 4.33
C LEU A 108 4.49 0.73 3.59
N ASP A 109 4.71 -0.05 2.53
CA ASP A 109 5.91 0.04 1.68
C ASP A 109 5.70 0.92 0.44
N GLY A 110 4.48 1.40 0.23
CA GLY A 110 4.12 2.25 -0.91
C GLY A 110 4.88 3.58 -0.90
N LYS A 111 5.88 3.74 -1.77
CA LYS A 111 6.72 4.95 -1.87
C LYS A 111 5.96 6.23 -2.21
N LYS A 112 4.71 6.11 -2.69
CA LYS A 112 3.83 7.24 -3.02
C LYS A 112 2.87 7.60 -1.89
N VAL A 113 2.70 6.71 -0.91
CA VAL A 113 2.01 7.00 0.34
C VAL A 113 2.99 7.70 1.26
N THR A 114 2.61 8.88 1.73
CA THR A 114 3.45 9.74 2.58
C THR A 114 3.35 9.34 4.05
N ASN A 115 4.31 9.79 4.85
CA ASN A 115 4.30 9.54 6.29
C ASN A 115 3.11 10.22 6.97
N GLU A 116 2.74 11.42 6.51
CA GLU A 116 1.59 12.20 6.98
C GLU A 116 0.28 11.46 6.73
N GLN A 117 0.15 10.79 5.58
CA GLN A 117 -1.02 9.98 5.26
C GLN A 117 -1.15 8.74 6.17
N ILE A 118 -0.04 8.08 6.49
CA ILE A 118 0.00 6.94 7.43
C ILE A 118 -0.35 7.38 8.84
N ILE A 119 0.14 8.54 9.26
CA ILE A 119 -0.23 9.12 10.54
C ILE A 119 -1.72 9.49 10.54
N ALA A 120 -2.21 10.15 9.49
CA ALA A 120 -3.59 10.59 9.38
C ALA A 120 -4.59 9.42 9.39
N MET A 121 -4.33 8.34 8.64
CA MET A 121 -5.22 7.17 8.64
C MET A 121 -5.33 6.53 10.04
N SER A 122 -4.27 6.55 10.85
CA SER A 122 -4.30 6.00 12.21
C SER A 122 -5.10 6.82 13.22
N LYS A 123 -5.57 8.02 12.81
CA LYS A 123 -6.39 8.92 13.61
C LYS A 123 -7.85 9.00 13.12
N VAL A 124 -8.19 8.26 12.06
CA VAL A 124 -9.56 8.23 11.54
C VAL A 124 -10.48 7.51 12.52
N THR A 125 -11.63 8.11 12.77
CA THR A 125 -12.66 7.61 13.68
C THR A 125 -13.76 6.86 12.93
N LEU A 126 -14.57 6.09 13.65
CA LEU A 126 -15.69 5.35 13.07
C LEU A 126 -16.72 6.29 12.43
N GLU A 127 -16.99 7.42 13.06
CA GLU A 127 -17.98 8.41 12.62
C GLU A 127 -17.59 9.04 11.27
N GLN A 128 -16.29 9.14 10.99
CA GLN A 128 -15.78 9.63 9.70
C GLN A 128 -15.85 8.57 8.58
N LEU A 129 -15.99 7.30 8.93
CA LEU A 129 -16.07 6.18 8.00
C LEU A 129 -17.51 5.71 7.77
N ALA A 130 -18.41 5.94 8.73
CA ALA A 130 -19.74 5.38 8.75
C ALA A 130 -20.53 5.74 7.48
N THR A 131 -21.13 4.72 6.87
CA THR A 131 -22.05 4.90 5.75
C THR A 131 -23.37 5.47 6.28
N ASP A 132 -23.98 6.40 5.54
CA ASP A 132 -25.26 6.98 5.94
C ASP A 132 -26.31 5.87 6.21
N PRO A 133 -27.11 5.96 7.29
CA PRO A 133 -28.05 4.89 7.65
C PRO A 133 -29.03 4.50 6.53
N LYS A 134 -29.44 5.48 5.70
CA LYS A 134 -30.30 5.26 4.53
C LYS A 134 -29.63 4.41 3.45
N ASP A 135 -28.31 4.51 3.36
CA ASP A 135 -27.52 3.79 2.37
C ASP A 135 -27.12 2.40 2.88
N VAL A 136 -26.87 2.26 4.18
CA VAL A 136 -26.78 0.96 4.88
C VAL A 136 -27.99 0.08 4.58
N GLU A 137 -29.21 0.61 4.73
CA GLU A 137 -30.44 -0.13 4.45
C GLU A 137 -30.53 -0.57 2.98
N LYS A 138 -30.20 0.33 2.03
CA LYS A 138 -30.21 0.00 0.60
C LYS A 138 -29.19 -1.08 0.26
N VAL A 139 -28.01 -1.04 0.86
CA VAL A 139 -26.94 -2.03 0.66
C VAL A 139 -27.43 -3.39 1.12
N LEU A 140 -27.92 -3.50 2.34
CA LEU A 140 -28.40 -4.76 2.90
C LEU A 140 -29.66 -5.28 2.19
N LYS A 141 -30.49 -4.40 1.62
CA LYS A 141 -31.61 -4.83 0.77
C LYS A 141 -31.14 -5.45 -0.55
N LYS A 142 -30.06 -4.92 -1.15
CA LYS A 142 -29.52 -5.41 -2.43
C LYS A 142 -28.59 -6.61 -2.28
N VAL A 143 -27.79 -6.63 -1.22
CA VAL A 143 -26.82 -7.67 -0.89
C VAL A 143 -27.00 -8.05 0.59
N PRO A 144 -28.00 -8.88 0.93
CA PRO A 144 -28.35 -9.19 2.32
C PRO A 144 -27.21 -9.82 3.14
N ASN A 145 -26.32 -10.54 2.49
CA ASN A 145 -25.16 -11.18 3.09
C ASN A 145 -23.85 -10.39 2.91
N ALA A 146 -23.91 -9.07 2.64
CA ALA A 146 -22.73 -8.26 2.32
C ALA A 146 -21.59 -8.43 3.34
N ARG A 147 -21.93 -8.46 4.63
CA ARG A 147 -20.97 -8.58 5.75
C ARG A 147 -20.27 -9.94 5.81
N GLU A 148 -20.86 -10.97 5.21
CA GLU A 148 -20.33 -12.33 5.24
C GLU A 148 -19.32 -12.56 4.11
N LEU A 149 -19.31 -11.69 3.10
CA LEU A 149 -18.47 -11.82 1.91
C LEU A 149 -16.98 -11.77 2.28
N PRO A 150 -16.14 -12.63 1.67
CA PRO A 150 -14.69 -12.60 1.90
C PRO A 150 -14.07 -11.23 1.63
N VAL A 151 -14.45 -10.57 0.52
CA VAL A 151 -13.96 -9.23 0.16
C VAL A 151 -14.34 -8.17 1.19
N HIS A 152 -15.51 -8.28 1.81
CA HIS A 152 -15.93 -7.37 2.88
C HIS A 152 -15.05 -7.55 4.11
N LYS A 153 -14.91 -8.79 4.60
CA LYS A 153 -14.05 -9.13 5.75
C LYS A 153 -12.60 -8.71 5.52
N PHE A 154 -12.09 -8.94 4.31
CA PHE A 154 -10.75 -8.53 3.88
C PHE A 154 -10.57 -7.01 3.99
N THR A 155 -11.53 -6.24 3.47
CA THR A 155 -11.48 -4.77 3.46
C THR A 155 -11.63 -4.21 4.87
N VAL A 156 -12.54 -4.77 5.68
CA VAL A 156 -12.72 -4.43 7.10
C VAL A 156 -11.43 -4.68 7.86
N ALA A 157 -10.76 -5.81 7.64
CA ALA A 157 -9.49 -6.11 8.31
C ALA A 157 -8.42 -5.05 8.00
N MET A 158 -8.26 -4.67 6.72
CA MET A 158 -7.34 -3.60 6.31
C MET A 158 -7.66 -2.27 6.98
N LEU A 159 -8.92 -1.83 6.91
CA LEU A 159 -9.33 -0.52 7.38
C LEU A 159 -9.34 -0.44 8.91
N SER A 160 -9.76 -1.51 9.60
CA SER A 160 -9.65 -1.65 11.06
C SER A 160 -8.20 -1.60 11.52
N ALA A 161 -7.28 -2.30 10.84
CA ALA A 161 -5.87 -2.24 11.19
C ALA A 161 -5.26 -0.84 10.97
N ALA A 162 -5.61 -0.19 9.86
CA ALA A 162 -5.13 1.16 9.55
C ALA A 162 -5.58 2.19 10.60
N THR A 163 -6.85 2.13 11.03
CA THR A 163 -7.50 3.17 11.84
C THR A 163 -7.54 2.86 13.34
N GLY A 164 -7.47 1.59 13.71
CA GLY A 164 -7.71 1.14 15.08
C GLY A 164 -9.18 1.02 15.47
N VAL A 165 -10.11 1.27 14.54
CA VAL A 165 -11.54 1.08 14.77
C VAL A 165 -11.87 -0.40 14.91
N ASP A 166 -12.73 -0.75 15.86
CA ASP A 166 -13.17 -2.13 16.08
C ASP A 166 -13.77 -2.75 14.79
N PRO A 167 -13.32 -3.94 14.36
CA PRO A 167 -13.73 -4.50 13.07
C PRO A 167 -15.21 -4.86 13.02
N LYS A 168 -15.83 -5.24 14.15
CA LYS A 168 -17.25 -5.56 14.19
C LYS A 168 -18.08 -4.30 14.03
N LYS A 169 -17.77 -3.24 14.77
CA LYS A 169 -18.43 -1.93 14.62
C LYS A 169 -18.25 -1.36 13.22
N LEU A 170 -17.06 -1.52 12.63
CA LEU A 170 -16.78 -1.07 11.27
C LEU A 170 -17.62 -1.85 10.24
N SER A 171 -17.70 -3.17 10.35
CA SER A 171 -18.55 -4.01 9.49
C SER A 171 -20.03 -3.67 9.62
N GLU A 172 -20.48 -3.31 10.83
CA GLU A 172 -21.85 -2.88 11.09
C GLU A 172 -22.14 -1.53 10.42
N ALA A 173 -21.26 -0.55 10.57
CA ALA A 173 -21.42 0.81 10.06
C ALA A 173 -21.18 0.96 8.55
N CYS A 174 -20.36 0.09 7.95
CA CYS A 174 -19.92 0.19 6.56
C CYS A 174 -20.14 -1.14 5.81
N PRO A 175 -21.39 -1.64 5.69
CA PRO A 175 -21.68 -2.93 5.07
C PRO A 175 -21.33 -2.99 3.57
N ASP A 176 -21.12 -1.84 2.93
CA ASP A 176 -20.75 -1.71 1.53
C ASP A 176 -19.25 -1.84 1.26
N LEU A 177 -18.40 -1.94 2.29
CA LEU A 177 -16.98 -2.25 2.10
C LEU A 177 -16.81 -3.57 1.34
N GLY A 178 -16.00 -3.54 0.28
CA GLY A 178 -15.73 -4.68 -0.59
C GLY A 178 -16.79 -4.88 -1.68
N LEU A 179 -17.78 -4.00 -1.82
CA LEU A 179 -18.77 -4.05 -2.89
C LEU A 179 -18.39 -3.12 -4.04
N THR A 180 -18.57 -3.59 -5.27
CA THR A 180 -18.41 -2.72 -6.42
C THR A 180 -19.67 -1.90 -6.60
N GLY A 181 -19.56 -0.57 -6.50
CA GLY A 181 -20.68 0.33 -6.72
C GLY A 181 -20.79 1.46 -5.73
N ALA A 182 -21.95 2.12 -5.74
CA ALA A 182 -22.33 3.06 -4.70
C ALA A 182 -23.79 2.82 -4.27
N PRO A 183 -24.11 3.03 -2.99
CA PRO A 183 -25.49 3.00 -2.51
C PRO A 183 -26.32 4.07 -3.26
N GLY A 184 -27.21 3.64 -4.15
CA GLY A 184 -28.02 4.53 -4.99
C GLY A 184 -27.78 4.42 -6.48
N THR A 185 -26.75 3.68 -6.93
CA THR A 185 -26.59 3.35 -8.35
C THR A 185 -27.21 1.99 -8.67
N PRO A 186 -27.56 1.70 -9.94
CA PRO A 186 -27.96 0.36 -10.37
C PRO A 186 -26.85 -0.67 -10.20
N LEU A 187 -25.59 -0.23 -10.23
CA LEU A 187 -24.38 -1.05 -10.20
C LEU A 187 -23.84 -1.19 -8.76
N LEU A 188 -24.60 -1.82 -7.87
CA LEU A 188 -24.10 -2.26 -6.55
C LEU A 188 -24.14 -3.78 -6.47
N TYR A 189 -22.97 -4.42 -6.43
CA TYR A 189 -22.88 -5.88 -6.41
C TYR A 189 -21.57 -6.37 -5.78
N ALA A 190 -21.57 -7.63 -5.35
CA ALA A 190 -20.37 -8.34 -4.94
C ALA A 190 -19.62 -8.85 -6.20
N ALA A 191 -18.40 -8.35 -6.43
CA ALA A 191 -17.58 -8.82 -7.54
C ALA A 191 -17.26 -10.32 -7.38
N LYS A 192 -17.28 -11.09 -8.49
CA LYS A 192 -17.00 -12.55 -8.46
C LYS A 192 -15.55 -12.90 -8.76
N GLY A 193 -14.84 -12.10 -9.55
CA GLY A 193 -13.45 -12.37 -9.92
C GLY A 193 -12.48 -11.88 -8.84
N GLU A 194 -11.56 -12.74 -8.40
CA GLU A 194 -10.60 -12.41 -7.33
C GLU A 194 -9.75 -11.17 -7.65
N GLY A 195 -9.38 -10.97 -8.92
CA GLY A 195 -8.66 -9.77 -9.35
C GLY A 195 -9.45 -8.48 -9.14
N VAL A 196 -10.76 -8.52 -9.44
CA VAL A 196 -11.66 -7.40 -9.22
C VAL A 196 -11.90 -7.22 -7.72
N GLN A 197 -12.16 -8.30 -6.98
CA GLN A 197 -12.34 -8.24 -5.51
C GLN A 197 -11.15 -7.62 -4.80
N ARG A 198 -9.92 -8.05 -5.14
CA ARG A 198 -8.69 -7.46 -4.57
C ARG A 198 -8.60 -5.97 -4.86
N SER A 199 -8.93 -5.59 -6.09
CA SER A 199 -8.87 -4.19 -6.51
C SER A 199 -9.97 -3.33 -5.87
N THR A 200 -11.20 -3.86 -5.75
CA THR A 200 -12.31 -3.25 -5.03
C THR A 200 -11.95 -3.05 -3.56
N ALA A 201 -11.40 -4.07 -2.90
CA ALA A 201 -10.99 -3.97 -1.50
C ALA A 201 -9.98 -2.86 -1.26
N LEU A 202 -8.94 -2.76 -2.10
CA LEU A 202 -7.97 -1.68 -1.97
C LEU A 202 -8.56 -0.31 -2.36
N HIS A 203 -9.43 -0.27 -3.36
CA HIS A 203 -10.05 0.98 -3.80
C HIS A 203 -10.95 1.54 -2.71
N ASP A 204 -11.83 0.70 -2.14
CA ASP A 204 -12.69 1.05 -1.01
C ASP A 204 -11.85 1.49 0.19
N PHE A 205 -10.78 0.77 0.52
CA PHE A 205 -9.85 1.18 1.57
C PHE A 205 -9.36 2.62 1.36
N THR A 206 -8.88 2.94 0.16
CA THR A 206 -8.37 4.29 -0.15
C THR A 206 -9.48 5.35 -0.20
N ASP A 207 -10.67 4.98 -0.70
CA ASP A 207 -11.76 5.91 -0.93
C ASP A 207 -12.50 6.26 0.37
N TYR A 208 -12.64 5.30 1.27
CA TYR A 208 -13.14 5.54 2.63
C TYR A 208 -12.20 6.46 3.41
N LEU A 209 -10.89 6.23 3.35
CA LEU A 209 -9.91 7.12 3.98
C LEU A 209 -9.96 8.53 3.37
N ARG A 210 -10.12 8.64 2.04
CA ARG A 210 -10.34 9.92 1.37
C ARG A 210 -11.62 10.61 1.88
N GLY A 211 -12.73 9.87 1.96
CA GLY A 211 -14.01 10.35 2.48
C GLY A 211 -13.91 10.85 3.92
N ALA A 212 -13.13 10.15 4.75
CA ALA A 212 -12.80 10.52 6.13
C ALA A 212 -11.83 11.71 6.26
N GLY A 213 -11.31 12.25 5.15
CA GLY A 213 -10.45 13.43 5.12
C GLY A 213 -8.95 13.16 4.94
N VAL A 214 -8.52 11.90 4.76
CA VAL A 214 -7.12 11.56 4.44
C VAL A 214 -6.86 11.82 2.96
N LYS A 215 -6.48 13.07 2.66
CA LYS A 215 -6.28 13.55 1.27
C LYS A 215 -5.13 12.85 0.57
N GLY A 216 -5.29 12.62 -0.75
CA GLY A 216 -4.22 12.15 -1.62
C GLY A 216 -4.00 10.63 -1.59
N MET A 217 -4.80 9.88 -0.82
CA MET A 217 -4.66 8.42 -0.70
C MET A 217 -4.99 7.74 -2.04
N ASN A 218 -6.08 8.15 -2.69
CA ASN A 218 -6.44 7.66 -4.01
C ASN A 218 -5.35 8.00 -5.03
N LYS A 219 -4.83 9.24 -5.03
CA LYS A 219 -3.75 9.64 -5.93
C LYS A 219 -2.46 8.83 -5.71
N ALA A 220 -2.13 8.50 -4.46
CA ALA A 220 -0.93 7.73 -4.14
C ALA A 220 -1.01 6.31 -4.71
N VAL A 221 -2.15 5.64 -4.54
CA VAL A 221 -2.34 4.23 -4.92
C VAL A 221 -2.76 4.08 -6.40
N TRP A 222 -3.61 4.96 -6.90
CA TRP A 222 -4.23 4.85 -8.24
C TRP A 222 -3.73 5.90 -9.24
N GLY A 223 -2.90 6.85 -8.82
CA GLY A 223 -2.41 7.95 -9.67
C GLY A 223 -3.41 9.08 -9.88
N VAL A 224 -4.67 8.91 -9.46
CA VAL A 224 -5.76 9.89 -9.59
C VAL A 224 -6.55 10.00 -8.29
N GLU A 225 -6.98 11.21 -7.91
CA GLU A 225 -7.69 11.44 -6.65
C GLU A 225 -9.21 11.26 -6.77
N SER A 226 -9.77 11.44 -7.98
CA SER A 226 -11.20 11.32 -8.23
C SER A 226 -11.69 9.90 -7.96
N ARG A 227 -12.72 9.76 -7.13
CA ARG A 227 -13.38 8.47 -6.78
C ARG A 227 -13.74 7.65 -8.02
N VAL A 228 -14.29 8.32 -9.05
CA VAL A 228 -14.74 7.67 -10.28
C VAL A 228 -13.55 7.22 -11.13
N LEU A 229 -12.55 8.09 -11.29
CA LEU A 229 -11.37 7.74 -12.10
C LEU A 229 -10.53 6.67 -11.41
N SER A 230 -10.37 6.72 -10.09
CA SER A 230 -9.65 5.70 -9.34
C SER A 230 -10.38 4.35 -9.38
N ALA A 231 -11.71 4.33 -9.37
CA ALA A 231 -12.49 3.12 -9.56
C ALA A 231 -12.29 2.50 -10.95
N LEU A 232 -12.22 3.32 -12.01
CA LEU A 232 -11.91 2.84 -13.35
C LEU A 232 -10.49 2.25 -13.42
N VAL A 233 -9.50 2.96 -12.85
CA VAL A 233 -8.10 2.48 -12.80
C VAL A 233 -8.00 1.17 -12.01
N SER A 234 -8.76 1.04 -10.92
CA SER A 234 -8.79 -0.17 -10.11
C SER A 234 -9.35 -1.35 -10.92
N VAL A 235 -10.49 -1.17 -11.59
CA VAL A 235 -11.12 -2.23 -12.41
C VAL A 235 -10.20 -2.72 -13.54
N VAL A 236 -9.42 -1.83 -14.16
CA VAL A 236 -8.44 -2.21 -15.21
C VAL A 236 -7.08 -2.69 -14.67
N GLY A 237 -6.90 -2.71 -13.35
CA GLY A 237 -5.68 -3.20 -12.71
C GLY A 237 -4.47 -2.24 -12.77
N GLY A 238 -4.69 -0.94 -13.00
CA GLY A 238 -3.65 0.06 -13.23
C GLY A 238 -3.05 0.70 -11.96
N GLY A 239 -3.13 0.04 -10.80
CA GLY A 239 -2.58 0.54 -9.54
C GLY A 239 -1.05 0.79 -9.59
N ARG A 240 -0.56 1.71 -8.76
CA ARG A 240 0.86 2.14 -8.71
C ARG A 240 1.66 1.45 -7.59
N TYR A 241 1.26 0.25 -7.20
CA TYR A 241 1.66 -0.41 -5.96
C TYR A 241 1.95 -1.91 -6.14
#